data_AF-A0A060C2I3-F1
#
_entry.id   AF-A0A060C2I3-F1
#
_cell.length_a   1.000
_cell.length_b   1.000
_cell.length_c   1.000
_cell.angle_alpha   90.00
_cell.angle_beta   90.00
_cell.angle_gamma   90.00
#
_symmetry.space_group_name_H-M   'P 1'
#
loop_
_entity.id
_entity.type
_entity.pdbx_description
1 polymer ?
#
loop_
_entity_poly.entity_id
_entity_poly.type
_entity_poly.pdbx_seq_one_letter_code
_entity_poly.pdbx_strand_id
1 'polypeptide(L)'
;DDAQLRAQAVTAAADAEVAVVCIGLPATHESEGFDRTTLSIPEVQLALIEALAATGTPLVIVLSSGGVVDLSRIQPHAAALVYGGLLGQAGGSAVANLLIGAANFSAKLTETIPLRLEDSPSFPTFPGRDGISVYGESVFVGYRGFD
;
A
#
# COMPACT_ATOMS: atom_id res chain seq x y z
N ASP A 1 -18.66 14.04 -3.07
CA ASP A 1 -19.23 12.73 -3.41
C ASP A 1 -18.16 11.92 -4.12
N ASP A 2 -17.85 10.73 -3.61
CA ASP A 2 -16.75 9.89 -4.08
C ASP A 2 -16.99 9.41 -5.52
N ALA A 3 -18.25 9.19 -5.90
CA ALA A 3 -18.59 8.78 -7.27
C ALA A 3 -18.25 9.88 -8.29
N GLN A 4 -18.58 11.13 -7.97
CA GLN A 4 -18.25 12.28 -8.81
C GLN A 4 -16.73 12.49 -8.92
N LEU A 5 -16.00 12.42 -7.81
CA LEU A 5 -14.53 12.57 -7.81
C LEU A 5 -13.85 11.46 -8.61
N ARG A 6 -14.33 10.22 -8.49
CA ARG A 6 -13.85 9.08 -9.29
C ARG A 6 -14.10 9.30 -10.78
N ALA A 7 -15.28 9.77 -11.17
CA ALA A 7 -15.58 10.07 -12.57
C ALA A 7 -14.65 11.16 -13.13
N GLN A 8 -14.37 12.21 -12.37
CA GLN A 8 -13.41 13.25 -12.77
C GLN A 8 -11.99 12.72 -12.93
N ALA A 9 -11.54 11.85 -12.03
CA ALA A 9 -10.22 11.21 -12.13
C ALA A 9 -10.12 10.31 -13.38
N VAL A 10 -11.17 9.56 -13.70
CA VAL A 10 -11.24 8.72 -14.91
C VAL A 10 -11.14 9.57 -16.18
N THR A 11 -11.90 10.67 -16.26
CA THR A 11 -11.81 11.59 -17.40
C THR A 11 -10.39 12.14 -17.55
N ALA A 12 -9.76 12.59 -16.46
CA ALA A 12 -8.40 13.13 -16.51
C ALA A 12 -7.35 12.08 -16.92
N ALA A 13 -7.51 10.84 -16.48
CA ALA A 13 -6.58 9.76 -16.82
C ALA A 13 -6.71 9.29 -18.27
N ALA A 14 -7.92 9.28 -18.84
CA ALA A 14 -8.15 8.87 -20.22
C ALA A 14 -7.43 9.76 -21.25
N ASP A 15 -7.19 11.02 -20.92
CA ASP A 15 -6.49 11.99 -21.77
C ASP A 15 -4.96 12.01 -21.53
N ALA A 16 -4.45 11.21 -20.60
CA ALA A 16 -3.04 11.19 -20.20
C ALA A 16 -2.25 10.03 -20.81
N GLU A 17 -0.95 10.24 -21.04
CA GLU A 17 -0.04 9.16 -21.46
C GLU A 17 0.29 8.19 -20.31
N VAL A 18 0.35 8.71 -19.08
CA VAL A 18 0.60 7.98 -17.84
C VAL A 18 -0.16 8.67 -16.71
N ALA A 19 -0.82 7.91 -15.84
CA ALA A 19 -1.45 8.44 -14.63
C ALA A 19 -0.61 8.08 -13.39
N VAL A 20 -0.16 9.10 -12.65
CA VAL A 20 0.48 8.92 -11.34
C VAL A 20 -0.60 8.93 -10.27
N VAL A 21 -0.81 7.79 -9.61
CA VAL A 21 -1.92 7.56 -8.68
C VAL A 21 -1.38 7.41 -7.27
N CYS A 22 -1.61 8.41 -6.43
CA CYS A 22 -1.21 8.40 -5.03
C CYS A 22 -2.31 7.78 -4.15
N ILE A 23 -2.03 6.62 -3.58
CA ILE A 23 -2.94 5.86 -2.72
C ILE A 23 -2.23 5.44 -1.43
N GLY A 24 -2.99 4.93 -0.46
CA GLY A 24 -2.42 4.53 0.81
C GLY A 24 -3.41 4.45 1.94
N LEU A 25 -2.86 4.37 3.15
CA LEU A 25 -3.63 4.34 4.38
C LEU A 25 -3.79 5.77 4.94
N PRO A 26 -5.03 6.20 5.24
CA PRO A 26 -5.24 7.46 5.93
C PRO A 26 -4.81 7.31 7.40
N ALA A 27 -4.51 8.44 8.05
CA ALA A 27 -4.08 8.46 9.47
C ALA A 27 -5.06 7.75 10.42
N THR A 28 -6.35 7.72 10.09
CA THR A 28 -7.37 7.00 10.88
C THR A 28 -7.24 5.48 10.84
N HIS A 29 -6.44 4.94 9.93
CA HIS A 29 -6.19 3.50 9.81
C HIS A 29 -4.82 3.10 10.36
N GLU A 30 -3.90 4.05 10.56
CA GLU A 30 -2.57 3.82 11.11
C GLU A 30 -2.23 4.93 12.09
N SER A 31 -2.58 4.73 13.35
CA SER A 31 -2.32 5.68 14.42
C SER A 31 -2.02 4.94 15.72
N GLU A 32 -1.34 5.65 16.63
CA GLU A 32 -1.13 5.18 17.99
C GLU A 32 -2.46 4.87 18.69
N GLY A 33 -2.46 3.80 19.48
CA GLY A 33 -3.59 3.43 20.34
C GLY A 33 -4.50 2.34 19.79
N PHE A 34 -4.28 1.86 18.58
CA PHE A 34 -4.98 0.69 18.04
C PHE A 34 -4.16 -0.03 16.96
N ASP A 35 -4.51 -1.28 16.72
CA ASP A 35 -3.95 -2.08 15.64
C ASP A 35 -4.94 -2.21 14.49
N ARG A 36 -4.42 -2.39 13.28
CA ARG A 36 -5.24 -2.68 12.10
C ARG A 36 -5.78 -4.11 12.16
N THR A 37 -6.99 -4.28 11.64
CA THR A 37 -7.65 -5.58 11.48
C THR A 37 -7.57 -6.14 10.07
N THR A 38 -7.00 -5.38 9.13
CA THR A 38 -6.89 -5.77 7.71
C THR A 38 -5.64 -5.19 7.06
N LEU A 39 -5.11 -5.91 6.08
CA LEU A 39 -4.04 -5.43 5.20
C LEU A 39 -4.55 -4.53 4.06
N SER A 40 -5.85 -4.50 3.79
CA SER A 40 -6.42 -3.73 2.68
C SER A 40 -6.31 -2.23 2.91
N ILE A 41 -6.01 -1.49 1.83
CA ILE A 41 -6.29 -0.05 1.77
C ILE A 41 -7.81 0.19 1.66
N PRO A 42 -8.31 1.44 1.84
CA PRO A 42 -9.74 1.72 1.74
C PRO A 42 -10.34 1.30 0.39
N GLU A 43 -11.51 0.64 0.43
CA GLU A 43 -12.18 0.09 -0.76
C GLU A 43 -12.44 1.14 -1.86
N VAL A 44 -12.71 2.39 -1.47
CA VAL A 44 -12.90 3.50 -2.42
C VAL A 44 -11.66 3.76 -3.29
N GLN A 45 -10.46 3.52 -2.77
CA GLN A 45 -9.22 3.64 -3.52
C GLN A 45 -8.99 2.43 -4.44
N LEU A 46 -9.38 1.22 -4.01
CA LEU A 46 -9.35 0.03 -4.87
C LEU A 46 -10.31 0.20 -6.06
N ALA A 47 -11.54 0.65 -5.80
CA ALA A 47 -12.50 0.96 -6.85
C ALA A 47 -12.03 2.09 -7.78
N LEU A 48 -11.24 3.05 -7.28
CA LEU A 48 -10.60 4.07 -8.11
C LEU A 48 -9.55 3.45 -9.03
N ILE A 49 -8.66 2.60 -8.51
CA ILE A 49 -7.62 1.93 -9.31
C ILE A 49 -8.23 1.09 -10.43
N GLU A 50 -9.25 0.29 -10.12
CA GLU A 50 -9.97 -0.52 -11.11
C GLU A 50 -10.61 0.35 -12.20
N ALA A 51 -11.24 1.47 -11.82
CA ALA A 51 -11.85 2.40 -12.77
C ALA A 51 -10.81 3.12 -13.64
N LEU A 52 -9.67 3.51 -13.08
CA LEU A 52 -8.57 4.12 -13.82
C LEU A 52 -7.94 3.11 -14.79
N ALA A 53 -7.74 1.87 -14.37
CA ALA A 53 -7.18 0.82 -15.21
C ALA A 53 -8.07 0.53 -16.44
N ALA A 54 -9.40 0.64 -16.29
CA ALA A 54 -10.34 0.47 -17.38
C ALA A 54 -10.22 1.52 -18.51
N THR A 55 -9.52 2.64 -18.28
CA THR A 55 -9.22 3.62 -19.34
C THR A 55 -8.17 3.13 -20.34
N GLY A 56 -7.36 2.14 -19.96
CA GLY A 56 -6.19 1.69 -20.73
C GLY A 56 -4.94 2.54 -20.49
N THR A 57 -5.03 3.63 -19.70
CA THR A 57 -3.88 4.46 -19.34
C THR A 57 -2.95 3.72 -18.37
N PRO A 58 -1.62 3.65 -18.65
CA PRO A 58 -0.64 3.08 -17.73
C PRO A 58 -0.66 3.78 -16.36
N LEU A 59 -0.77 2.99 -15.29
CA LEU A 59 -0.82 3.51 -13.92
C LEU A 59 0.53 3.37 -13.22
N VAL A 60 1.10 4.48 -12.78
CA VAL A 60 2.22 4.52 -11.83
C VAL A 60 1.66 4.77 -10.44
N ILE A 61 1.62 3.73 -9.62
CA ILE A 61 1.02 3.78 -8.29
C ILE A 61 2.09 4.17 -7.26
N VAL A 62 1.85 5.25 -6.51
CA VAL A 62 2.67 5.67 -5.38
C VAL A 62 1.91 5.35 -4.10
N LEU A 63 2.39 4.36 -3.35
CA LEU A 63 1.75 3.83 -2.16
C LEU A 63 2.35 4.47 -0.89
N SER A 64 1.51 5.15 -0.11
CA SER A 64 1.87 5.73 1.19
C SER A 64 1.24 4.92 2.33
N SER A 65 2.03 4.10 3.01
CA SER A 65 1.56 3.36 4.19
C SER A 65 2.70 3.14 5.18
N GLY A 66 2.39 3.25 6.47
CA GLY A 66 3.36 3.01 7.54
C GLY A 66 3.71 1.54 7.68
N GLY A 67 2.70 0.67 7.66
CA GLY A 67 2.86 -0.78 7.62
C GLY A 67 2.59 -1.38 6.25
N VAL A 68 2.73 -2.70 6.16
CA VAL A 68 2.42 -3.46 4.94
C VAL A 68 0.93 -3.39 4.59
N VAL A 69 0.63 -3.48 3.29
CA VAL A 69 -0.72 -3.55 2.76
C VAL A 69 -0.83 -4.68 1.75
N ASP A 70 -2.05 -5.18 1.55
CA ASP A 70 -2.35 -6.17 0.53
C ASP A 70 -2.19 -5.55 -0.86
N LEU A 71 -1.29 -6.12 -1.65
CA LEU A 71 -1.00 -5.69 -3.02
C LEU A 71 -1.78 -6.48 -4.08
N SER A 72 -2.51 -7.54 -3.70
CA SER A 72 -3.15 -8.48 -4.64
C SER A 72 -4.17 -7.80 -5.57
N ARG A 73 -4.86 -6.76 -5.10
CA ARG A 73 -5.81 -5.93 -5.88
C ARG A 73 -5.20 -4.68 -6.49
N ILE A 74 -3.92 -4.39 -6.23
CA ILE A 74 -3.22 -3.19 -6.70
C ILE A 74 -2.26 -3.56 -7.83
N GLN A 75 -1.41 -4.55 -7.60
CA GLN A 75 -0.36 -4.99 -8.50
C GLN A 75 -0.86 -5.37 -9.91
N PRO A 76 -2.01 -6.06 -10.09
CA PRO A 76 -2.49 -6.42 -11.43
C PRO A 76 -2.82 -5.22 -12.33
N HIS A 77 -3.05 -4.04 -11.74
CA HIS A 77 -3.40 -2.81 -12.45
C HIS A 77 -2.24 -1.81 -12.59
N ALA A 78 -1.11 -2.08 -11.93
CA ALA A 78 0.03 -1.17 -11.88
C ALA A 78 1.02 -1.44 -13.02
N ALA A 79 1.29 -0.44 -13.86
CA ALA A 79 2.44 -0.47 -14.76
C ALA A 79 3.76 -0.32 -13.97
N ALA A 80 3.73 0.44 -12.88
CA ALA A 80 4.78 0.51 -11.88
C ALA A 80 4.18 0.75 -10.49
N LEU A 81 4.81 0.20 -9.45
CA LEU A 81 4.43 0.38 -8.05
C LEU A 81 5.63 0.90 -7.25
N VAL A 82 5.45 2.07 -6.64
CA VAL A 82 6.44 2.71 -5.76
C VAL A 82 5.92 2.67 -4.33
N TYR A 83 6.60 1.91 -3.47
CA TYR A 83 6.35 1.96 -2.03
C TYR A 83 7.07 3.17 -1.42
N GLY A 84 6.30 4.14 -0.94
CA GLY A 84 6.81 5.39 -0.37
C GLY A 84 7.00 5.36 1.15
N GLY A 85 6.34 4.47 1.89
CA GLY A 85 6.33 4.56 3.35
C GLY A 85 5.70 5.89 3.83
N LEU A 86 6.27 6.49 4.87
CA LEU A 86 5.92 7.83 5.37
C LEU A 86 7.10 8.80 5.20
N LEU A 87 7.14 9.50 4.07
CA LEU A 87 8.32 10.23 3.59
C LEU A 87 8.60 11.59 4.25
N GLY A 88 7.76 12.02 5.19
CA GLY A 88 7.88 13.33 5.83
C GLY A 88 7.73 14.52 4.86
N GLN A 89 8.17 15.69 5.30
CA GLN A 89 7.88 16.97 4.65
C GLN A 89 8.47 17.15 3.23
N ALA A 90 9.51 16.39 2.89
CA ALA A 90 10.17 16.43 1.57
C ALA A 90 9.74 15.26 0.66
N GLY A 91 8.73 14.48 1.06
CA GLY A 91 8.35 13.27 0.33
C GLY A 91 7.90 13.52 -1.10
N GLY A 92 7.13 14.58 -1.33
CA GLY A 92 6.65 14.92 -2.68
C GLY A 92 7.80 15.18 -3.66
N SER A 93 8.81 15.96 -3.26
CA SER A 93 9.98 16.23 -4.11
C SER A 93 10.88 15.01 -4.29
N ALA A 94 11.01 14.17 -3.24
CA ALA A 94 11.76 12.92 -3.33
C ALA A 94 11.12 11.95 -4.35
N VAL A 95 9.81 11.74 -4.30
CA VAL A 95 9.08 10.90 -5.26
C VAL A 95 9.19 11.47 -6.67
N ALA A 96 8.99 12.78 -6.84
CA ALA A 96 9.12 13.42 -8.14
C ALA A 96 10.52 13.19 -8.75
N ASN A 97 11.60 13.42 -7.99
CA ASN A 97 12.97 13.20 -8.46
C ASN A 97 13.22 11.76 -8.89
N LEU A 98 12.66 10.78 -8.18
CA LEU A 98 12.79 9.36 -8.53
C LEU A 98 12.00 9.02 -9.81
N LEU A 99 10.76 9.50 -9.92
CA LEU A 99 9.91 9.22 -11.09
C LEU A 99 10.46 9.81 -12.38
N ILE A 100 11.12 10.98 -12.32
CA ILE A 100 11.75 11.62 -13.49
C ILE A 100 13.20 11.19 -13.72
N GLY A 101 13.75 10.30 -12.89
CA GLY A 101 15.12 9.80 -13.02
C GLY A 101 16.22 10.78 -12.61
N ALA A 102 15.89 11.85 -11.86
CA ALA A 102 16.89 12.71 -11.22
C ALA A 102 17.64 11.99 -10.07
N ALA A 103 17.06 10.91 -9.55
CA ALA A 103 17.71 9.95 -8.66
C ALA A 103 17.24 8.52 -8.99
N ASN A 104 17.99 7.50 -8.57
CA ASN A 104 17.64 6.09 -8.77
C ASN A 104 16.97 5.47 -7.55
N PHE A 105 15.99 4.61 -7.79
CA PHE A 105 15.45 3.72 -6.78
C PHE A 105 16.54 2.74 -6.29
N SER A 106 16.77 2.72 -4.99
CA SER A 106 17.85 1.92 -4.37
C SER A 106 17.43 1.19 -3.10
N ALA A 107 16.23 1.45 -2.59
CA ALA A 107 15.73 0.84 -1.37
C ALA A 107 15.47 -0.67 -1.55
N LYS A 108 15.52 -1.37 -0.42
CA LYS A 108 15.10 -2.77 -0.27
C LYS A 108 14.01 -2.83 0.79
N LEU A 109 13.09 -3.77 0.66
CA LEU A 109 12.04 -3.97 1.66
C LEU A 109 12.67 -4.35 3.00
N THR A 110 12.19 -3.71 4.07
CA THR A 110 12.56 -4.00 5.46
C THR A 110 11.56 -4.92 6.16
N GLU A 111 10.43 -5.20 5.51
CA GLU A 111 9.34 -6.05 5.98
C GLU A 111 8.92 -7.01 4.87
N THR A 112 8.42 -8.18 5.26
CA THR A 112 7.82 -9.12 4.32
C THR A 112 6.41 -8.66 4.01
N ILE A 113 6.06 -8.54 2.73
CA ILE A 113 4.68 -8.29 2.29
C ILE A 113 4.02 -9.66 2.08
N PRO A 114 3.14 -10.13 2.99
CA PRO A 114 2.51 -11.43 2.84
C PRO A 114 1.42 -11.38 1.76
N LEU A 115 1.09 -12.54 1.18
CA LEU A 115 -0.03 -12.64 0.24
C LEU A 115 -1.39 -12.52 0.94
N ARG A 116 -1.47 -12.97 2.19
CA ARG A 116 -2.66 -12.85 3.05
C ARG A 116 -2.24 -12.55 4.49
N LEU A 117 -3.10 -11.89 5.25
CA LEU A 117 -2.82 -11.58 6.65
C LEU A 117 -2.59 -12.87 7.47
N GLU A 118 -3.33 -13.93 7.13
CA GLU A 118 -3.27 -15.27 7.71
C GLU A 118 -1.92 -15.97 7.51
N ASP A 119 -1.14 -15.55 6.51
CA ASP A 119 0.18 -16.13 6.24
C ASP A 119 1.25 -15.56 7.19
N SER A 120 0.94 -14.51 7.96
CA SER A 120 1.85 -13.98 8.98
C SER A 120 2.09 -15.01 10.09
N PRO A 121 3.35 -15.28 10.50
CA PRO A 121 3.66 -16.20 11.58
C PRO A 121 2.95 -15.87 12.91
N SER A 122 2.68 -14.60 13.16
CA SER A 122 2.00 -14.12 14.37
C SER A 122 0.46 -14.12 14.27
N PHE A 123 -0.12 -14.43 13.10
CA PHE A 123 -1.57 -14.40 12.91
C PHE A 123 -2.36 -15.24 13.94
N PRO A 124 -1.93 -16.46 14.32
CA PRO A 124 -2.69 -17.28 15.26
C PRO A 124 -2.74 -16.72 16.69
N THR A 125 -1.77 -15.87 17.06
CA THR A 125 -1.59 -15.41 18.45
C THR A 125 -1.82 -13.91 18.63
N PHE A 126 -1.81 -13.12 17.56
CA PHE A 126 -2.19 -11.72 17.57
C PHE A 126 -3.72 -11.55 17.51
N PRO A 127 -4.34 -10.63 18.27
CA PRO A 127 -3.77 -9.61 19.17
C PRO A 127 -3.55 -10.10 20.62
N GLY A 128 -3.64 -11.41 20.86
CA GLY A 128 -3.65 -12.00 22.20
C GLY A 128 -5.07 -12.19 22.75
N ARG A 129 -5.15 -12.77 23.94
CA ARG A 129 -6.42 -13.10 24.59
C ARG A 129 -6.30 -12.93 26.10
N ASP A 130 -7.36 -12.43 26.75
CA ASP A 130 -7.44 -12.29 28.21
C ASP A 130 -6.27 -11.47 28.80
N GLY A 131 -5.79 -10.46 28.05
CA GLY A 131 -4.67 -9.61 28.45
C GLY A 131 -3.28 -10.22 28.26
N ILE A 132 -3.18 -11.40 27.65
CA ILE A 132 -1.92 -12.11 27.42
C ILE A 132 -1.66 -12.21 25.92
N SER A 133 -0.47 -11.77 25.49
CA SER A 133 0.04 -11.97 24.14
C SER A 133 1.12 -13.04 24.15
N VAL A 134 0.91 -14.12 23.42
CA VAL A 134 1.83 -15.26 23.34
C VAL A 134 2.61 -15.18 22.04
N TYR A 135 3.94 -15.11 22.12
CA TYR A 135 4.80 -15.04 20.93
C TYR A 135 5.08 -16.46 20.45
N GLY A 136 4.05 -17.08 19.86
CA GLY A 136 4.03 -18.50 19.48
C GLY A 136 4.91 -18.84 18.29
N GLU A 137 5.18 -17.86 17.43
CA GLU A 137 6.11 -17.96 16.31
C GLU A 137 7.58 -18.05 16.77
N SER A 138 7.86 -17.75 18.05
CA SER A 138 9.20 -17.80 18.64
C SER A 138 10.21 -16.99 17.80
N VAL A 139 11.25 -17.64 17.25
CA VAL A 139 12.29 -16.99 16.43
C VAL A 139 11.90 -16.85 14.95
N PHE A 140 10.77 -17.41 14.52
CA PHE A 140 10.30 -17.44 13.13
C PHE A 140 9.50 -16.17 12.76
N VAL A 141 10.07 -15.00 13.07
CA VAL A 141 9.45 -13.69 12.83
C VAL A 141 9.80 -13.14 11.44
N GLY A 142 8.80 -12.56 10.77
CA GLY A 142 8.96 -11.96 9.44
C GLY A 142 9.44 -13.01 8.43
N TYR A 143 10.40 -12.64 7.59
CA TYR A 143 10.93 -13.53 6.54
C TYR A 143 11.35 -14.93 7.06
N ARG A 144 11.77 -15.07 8.33
CA ARG A 144 12.15 -16.37 8.93
C ARG A 144 11.00 -17.37 9.05
N GLY A 145 9.75 -16.90 9.09
CA GLY A 145 8.58 -17.77 9.09
C GLY A 145 8.06 -18.08 7.70
N PHE A 146 8.55 -17.38 6.67
CA PHE A 146 8.21 -17.62 5.26
C PHE A 146 9.25 -18.48 4.52
N ASP A 147 10.53 -18.35 4.90
CA ASP A 147 11.67 -19.13 4.37
C ASP A 147 11.71 -20.57 4.90
#